data_AF-A0A2G0X587-F1
#
_entry.id   AF-A0A2G0X587-F1
#
_cell.length_a   1.000
_cell.length_b   1.000
_cell.length_c   1.000
_cell.angle_alpha   90.00
_cell.angle_beta   90.00
_cell.angle_gamma   90.00
#
_symmetry.space_group_name_H-M   'P 1'
#
loop_
_entity.id
_entity.type
_entity.pdbx_description
1 polymer ?
#
loop_
_entity_poly.entity_id
_entity_poly.type
_entity_poly.pdbx_seq_one_letter_code
_entity_poly.pdbx_strand_id
1 'polypeptide(L)'
;MHIVGGLYRELCDVPFWDSTLGSGGRAALAANALASGVEFSTYASPADRSALVSLESQGIITHAATRPSPIVFAYFHPLSSPHIEPPRASINRENSISVTGNAVLRFGFLEGDAVVTANRAVYDPQTWHNPPSFGANGSTARELALVMNELEVRQITGIDELHLAAQHLLKKQRAQVVVIKQGARGASVYEGVGKISHIPAYRSSSVFKIGTGDIFTAVFAVHWAQGELPPHQAADLASRSVSVYCDTRAFEFDESILKQRQPISSWRGGRVRLEGGVDSLGQRYTMEEARFALRELGVDVTCPQIEVANAGWNTDATLVINDELSVESLARIAEDRARSIPIITLHERTTAASVLTVATETTDDFTTAMYLAVWAAGEAAATH
;
A
#
# COMPACT_ATOMS: atom_id res chain seq x y z
N MET A 1 20.48 9.99 -2.72
CA MET A 1 19.23 9.69 -3.45
C MET A 1 18.53 11.00 -3.76
N HIS A 2 17.99 11.19 -4.96
CA HIS A 2 17.10 12.33 -5.25
C HIS A 2 15.65 11.85 -5.38
N ILE A 3 14.80 12.29 -4.46
CA ILE A 3 13.37 12.02 -4.46
C ILE A 3 12.64 13.15 -5.18
N VAL A 4 11.75 12.80 -6.10
CA VAL A 4 10.92 13.75 -6.83
C VAL A 4 9.49 13.30 -6.72
N GLY A 5 8.66 14.01 -5.96
CA GLY A 5 7.29 13.58 -5.70
C GLY A 5 6.47 14.60 -4.92
N GLY A 6 5.17 14.33 -4.81
CA GLY A 6 4.23 15.28 -4.23
C GLY A 6 4.37 15.43 -2.72
N LEU A 7 4.32 16.68 -2.24
CA LEU A 7 4.13 17.04 -0.84
C LEU A 7 2.65 17.41 -0.64
N TYR A 8 1.88 16.53 0.01
CA TYR A 8 0.44 16.68 0.17
C TYR A 8 0.03 16.50 1.64
N ARG A 9 -1.01 17.20 2.07
CA ARG A 9 -1.61 16.97 3.38
C ARG A 9 -2.49 15.73 3.31
N GLU A 10 -2.31 14.83 4.26
CA GLU A 10 -3.04 13.58 4.36
C GLU A 10 -3.76 13.54 5.69
N LEU A 11 -5.08 13.37 5.63
CA LEU A 11 -5.99 13.29 6.78
C LEU A 11 -6.60 11.91 6.83
N CYS A 12 -6.65 11.27 7.99
CA CYS A 12 -7.44 10.06 8.22
C CYS A 12 -8.27 10.23 9.48
N ASP A 13 -9.56 9.91 9.42
CA ASP A 13 -10.43 10.01 10.59
C ASP A 13 -10.17 8.86 11.56
N VAL A 14 -10.16 7.61 11.07
CA VAL A 14 -10.01 6.41 11.90
C VAL A 14 -9.00 5.42 11.29
N PRO A 15 -7.81 5.23 11.88
CA PRO A 15 -7.29 5.97 13.03
C PRO A 15 -6.94 7.42 12.65
N PHE A 16 -6.91 8.31 13.66
CA PHE A 16 -6.56 9.71 13.43
C PHE A 16 -5.17 9.86 12.82
N TRP A 17 -5.09 10.61 11.72
CA TRP A 17 -3.86 11.01 11.07
C TRP A 17 -4.02 12.41 10.48
N ASP A 18 -3.03 13.28 10.70
CA ASP A 18 -2.93 14.58 10.03
C ASP A 18 -1.45 14.88 9.83
N SER A 19 -1.00 14.76 8.58
CA SER A 19 0.41 14.98 8.24
C SER A 19 0.57 15.48 6.83
N THR A 20 1.50 16.41 6.61
CA THR A 20 1.87 16.87 5.27
C THR A 20 3.14 16.15 4.84
N LEU A 21 2.97 15.01 4.18
CA LEU A 21 4.05 14.20 3.63
C LEU A 21 3.83 13.97 2.14
N GLY A 22 2.66 13.46 1.77
CA GLY A 22 2.43 12.93 0.43
C GLY A 22 3.42 11.82 0.09
N SER A 23 3.48 11.44 -1.18
CA SER A 23 4.41 10.41 -1.64
C SER A 23 5.87 10.85 -1.55
N GLY A 24 6.15 12.10 -1.93
CA GLY A 24 7.49 12.65 -1.98
C GLY A 24 8.11 12.84 -0.60
N GLY A 25 7.39 13.52 0.31
CA GLY A 25 7.89 13.75 1.67
C GLY A 25 8.06 12.45 2.46
N ARG A 26 7.10 11.53 2.33
CA ARG A 26 7.20 10.19 2.94
C ARG A 26 8.39 9.40 2.39
N ALA A 27 8.58 9.38 1.07
CA ALA A 27 9.71 8.71 0.44
C ALA A 27 11.05 9.35 0.82
N ALA A 28 11.09 10.68 0.98
CA ALA A 28 12.30 11.39 1.43
C ALA A 28 12.70 10.99 2.85
N LEU A 29 11.75 10.90 3.79
CA LEU A 29 12.00 10.40 5.14
C LEU A 29 12.47 8.94 5.13
N ALA A 30 11.79 8.09 4.36
CA ALA A 30 12.16 6.68 4.24
C ALA A 30 13.56 6.49 3.65
N ALA A 31 13.92 7.29 2.65
CA ALA A 31 15.24 7.27 2.05
C ALA A 31 16.31 7.82 3.01
N ASN A 32 16.01 8.87 3.77
CA ASN A 32 16.93 9.51 4.71
C ASN A 32 17.29 8.59 5.89
N ALA A 33 16.40 7.65 6.23
CA ALA A 33 16.66 6.60 7.20
C ALA A 33 17.73 5.58 6.75
N LEU A 34 17.98 5.47 5.44
CA LEU A 34 18.83 4.46 4.84
C LEU A 34 20.07 5.03 4.12
N ALA A 35 20.04 6.31 3.77
CA ALA A 35 21.09 6.96 3.00
C ALA A 35 21.30 8.41 3.48
N SER A 36 22.54 8.88 3.41
CA SER A 36 22.87 10.28 3.66
C SER A 36 22.72 11.13 2.39
N GLY A 37 22.53 12.44 2.59
CA GLY A 37 22.45 13.41 1.49
C GLY A 37 21.24 13.19 0.60
N VAL A 38 20.06 12.97 1.20
CA VAL A 38 18.81 12.87 0.45
C VAL A 38 18.37 14.26 -0.01
N GLU A 39 18.11 14.38 -1.30
CA GLU A 39 17.52 15.56 -1.91
C GLU A 39 16.05 15.29 -2.22
N PHE A 40 15.19 16.30 -2.06
CA PHE A 40 13.76 16.21 -2.29
C PHE A 40 13.27 17.39 -3.14
N SER A 41 12.78 17.10 -4.34
CA SER A 41 12.13 18.09 -5.21
C SER A 41 10.62 17.91 -5.28
N THR A 42 9.88 18.99 -5.06
CA THR A 42 8.40 19.00 -5.02
C THR A 42 7.82 20.33 -5.50
N TYR A 43 6.52 20.37 -5.66
CA TYR A 43 5.74 21.61 -5.59
C TYR A 43 5.26 21.83 -4.16
N ALA A 44 5.18 23.08 -3.72
CA ALA A 44 4.71 23.45 -2.38
C ALA A 44 3.98 24.79 -2.40
N SER A 45 2.91 24.87 -1.61
CA SER A 45 2.19 26.10 -1.31
C SER A 45 2.74 26.75 -0.04
N PRO A 46 2.37 28.01 0.26
CA PRO A 46 2.74 28.63 1.52
C PRO A 46 2.32 27.84 2.76
N ALA A 47 1.21 27.08 2.70
CA ALA A 47 0.72 26.26 3.80
C ALA A 47 1.62 25.04 4.10
N ASP A 48 2.44 24.61 3.14
CA ASP A 48 3.33 23.43 3.28
C ASP A 48 4.70 23.79 3.87
N ARG A 49 4.95 25.08 4.16
CA ARG A 49 6.26 25.57 4.61
C ARG A 49 6.73 24.90 5.89
N SER A 50 5.85 24.66 6.85
CA SER A 50 6.20 23.98 8.12
C SER A 50 6.67 22.54 7.87
N ALA A 51 6.05 21.85 6.93
CA ALA A 51 6.42 20.49 6.56
C ALA A 51 7.81 20.45 5.89
N LEU A 52 8.09 21.38 4.97
CA LEU A 52 9.43 21.52 4.36
C LEU A 52 10.51 21.78 5.42
N VAL A 53 10.28 22.73 6.34
CA VAL A 53 11.24 23.02 7.42
C VAL A 53 11.46 21.81 8.32
N SER A 54 10.41 21.03 8.60
CA SER A 54 10.54 19.78 9.35
C SER A 54 11.44 18.77 8.64
N LEU A 55 11.27 18.58 7.33
CA LEU A 55 12.14 17.70 6.52
C LEU A 55 13.59 18.21 6.50
N GLU A 56 13.79 19.52 6.32
CA GLU A 56 15.11 20.16 6.35
C GLU A 56 15.81 19.96 7.70
N SER A 57 15.08 20.04 8.81
CA SER A 57 15.64 19.82 10.16
C SER A 57 16.15 18.39 10.38
N GLN A 58 15.69 17.42 9.59
CA GLN A 58 16.15 16.04 9.58
C GLN A 58 17.32 15.80 8.60
N GLY A 59 17.84 16.85 7.97
CA GLY A 59 18.97 16.79 7.06
C GLY A 59 18.61 16.54 5.59
N ILE A 60 17.31 16.60 5.23
CA ILE A 60 16.86 16.47 3.83
C ILE A 60 17.03 17.81 3.13
N ILE A 61 17.67 17.82 1.96
CA ILE A 61 17.84 19.03 1.15
C ILE A 61 16.59 19.21 0.30
N THR A 62 15.79 20.25 0.52
CA THR A 62 14.53 20.45 -0.21
C THR A 62 14.66 21.50 -1.32
N HIS A 63 14.02 21.21 -2.46
CA HIS A 63 13.92 22.08 -3.63
C HIS A 63 12.44 22.20 -4.03
N ALA A 64 11.80 23.29 -3.62
CA ALA A 64 10.37 23.48 -3.83
C ALA A 64 10.09 24.49 -4.96
N ALA A 65 9.35 24.04 -5.98
CA ALA A 65 8.63 24.93 -6.89
C ALA A 65 7.33 25.41 -6.24
N THR A 66 6.85 26.59 -6.60
CA THR A 66 5.63 27.14 -6.01
C THR A 66 4.38 26.53 -6.64
N ARG A 67 3.35 26.30 -5.82
CA ARG A 67 1.94 26.13 -6.24
C ARG A 67 1.03 27.06 -5.41
N PRO A 68 -0.15 27.46 -5.89
CA PRO A 68 -0.96 28.50 -5.23
C PRO A 68 -1.66 28.04 -3.95
N SER A 69 -2.05 26.76 -3.86
CA SER A 69 -2.84 26.22 -2.74
C SER A 69 -2.35 24.83 -2.34
N PRO A 70 -2.60 24.39 -1.09
CA PRO A 70 -2.32 23.03 -0.68
C PRO A 70 -3.23 22.05 -1.42
N ILE A 71 -2.79 20.79 -1.49
CA ILE A 71 -3.61 19.66 -1.94
C ILE A 71 -3.73 18.69 -0.78
N VAL A 72 -4.96 18.27 -0.49
CA VAL A 72 -5.33 17.45 0.66
C VAL A 72 -5.93 16.14 0.17
N PHE A 73 -5.51 15.04 0.78
CA PHE A 73 -6.10 13.72 0.65
C PHE A 73 -6.75 13.36 1.99
N ALA A 74 -8.07 13.26 2.04
CA ALA A 74 -8.82 12.94 3.25
C ALA A 74 -9.44 11.54 3.12
N TYR A 75 -9.13 10.68 4.10
CA TYR A 75 -9.56 9.29 4.18
C TYR A 75 -10.49 9.12 5.39
N PHE A 76 -11.53 8.31 5.26
CA PHE A 76 -12.32 7.91 6.42
C PHE A 76 -11.55 6.85 7.24
N HIS A 77 -11.04 5.83 6.57
CA HIS A 77 -10.04 4.89 7.09
C HIS A 77 -8.97 4.59 6.03
N PRO A 78 -7.83 3.95 6.37
CA PRO A 78 -6.72 3.73 5.44
C PRO A 78 -7.01 2.89 4.18
N LEU A 79 -8.17 2.22 4.10
CA LEU A 79 -8.63 1.47 2.93
C LEU A 79 -9.65 2.25 2.08
N SER A 80 -10.13 3.40 2.55
CA SER A 80 -11.09 4.22 1.80
C SER A 80 -10.44 4.86 0.57
N SER A 81 -11.25 5.12 -0.46
CA SER A 81 -10.84 6.05 -1.52
C SER A 81 -10.76 7.47 -0.94
N PRO A 82 -9.65 8.21 -1.14
CA PRO A 82 -9.53 9.54 -0.56
C PRO A 82 -10.43 10.55 -1.27
N HIS A 83 -11.02 11.45 -0.49
CA HIS A 83 -11.47 12.74 -0.99
C HIS A 83 -10.25 13.63 -1.25
N ILE A 84 -10.19 14.25 -2.44
CA ILE A 84 -9.08 15.12 -2.85
C ILE A 84 -9.59 16.55 -2.98
N GLU A 85 -8.95 17.47 -2.24
CA GLU A 85 -9.29 18.89 -2.23
C GLU A 85 -8.02 19.74 -2.54
N PRO A 86 -8.07 20.67 -3.52
CA PRO A 86 -9.19 20.91 -4.43
C PRO A 86 -9.45 19.72 -5.37
N PRO A 87 -10.66 19.59 -5.94
CA PRO A 87 -10.97 18.53 -6.89
C PRO A 87 -9.94 18.52 -8.02
N ARG A 88 -9.55 17.33 -8.52
CA ARG A 88 -8.47 17.17 -9.51
C ARG A 88 -8.59 18.09 -10.73
N ALA A 89 -9.81 18.33 -11.21
CA ALA A 89 -10.09 19.20 -12.35
C ALA A 89 -9.84 20.70 -12.08
N SER A 90 -9.73 21.09 -10.82
CA SER A 90 -9.49 22.46 -10.35
C SER A 90 -8.04 22.69 -9.93
N ILE A 91 -7.18 21.66 -10.00
CA ILE A 91 -5.76 21.80 -9.70
C ILE A 91 -5.08 22.47 -10.91
N ASN A 92 -4.47 23.62 -10.67
CA ASN A 92 -3.67 24.32 -11.68
C ASN A 92 -2.44 23.50 -12.06
N ARG A 93 -2.12 23.49 -13.36
CA ARG A 93 -0.93 22.84 -13.88
C ARG A 93 0.25 23.82 -13.84
N GLU A 94 1.25 23.46 -13.07
CA GLU A 94 2.51 24.17 -12.88
C GLU A 94 3.58 23.71 -13.89
N ASN A 95 4.59 24.56 -14.07
CA ASN A 95 5.73 24.24 -14.94
C ASN A 95 6.51 23.04 -14.40
N SER A 96 7.03 22.21 -15.30
CA SER A 96 7.79 21.02 -14.92
C SER A 96 9.06 21.35 -14.15
N ILE A 97 9.32 20.62 -13.08
CA ILE A 97 10.61 20.66 -12.39
C ILE A 97 11.64 19.83 -13.16
N SER A 98 12.89 20.29 -13.18
CA SER A 98 14.00 19.59 -13.85
C SER A 98 14.96 19.04 -12.81
N VAL A 99 15.28 17.74 -12.93
CA VAL A 99 16.14 17.03 -11.98
C VAL A 99 17.19 16.22 -12.72
N THR A 100 18.44 16.31 -12.27
CA THR A 100 19.54 15.49 -12.76
C THR A 100 20.26 14.85 -11.59
N GLY A 101 20.50 13.54 -11.63
CA GLY A 101 21.16 12.85 -10.52
C GLY A 101 21.63 11.43 -10.86
N ASN A 102 22.49 10.85 -10.03
CA ASN A 102 22.94 9.47 -10.25
C ASN A 102 21.81 8.45 -10.01
N ALA A 103 21.09 8.59 -8.90
CA ALA A 103 19.95 7.76 -8.53
C ALA A 103 18.75 8.64 -8.21
N VAL A 104 17.67 8.50 -8.99
CA VAL A 104 16.47 9.34 -8.87
C VAL A 104 15.23 8.46 -8.71
N LEU A 105 14.41 8.74 -7.70
CA LEU A 105 13.05 8.22 -7.58
C LEU A 105 12.08 9.31 -8.03
N ARG A 106 11.30 9.03 -9.07
CA ARG A 106 10.26 9.91 -9.59
C ARG A 106 8.87 9.31 -9.33
N PHE A 107 8.05 10.08 -8.64
CA PHE A 107 6.61 9.89 -8.54
C PHE A 107 5.86 10.74 -9.58
N GLY A 108 4.61 10.38 -9.87
CA GLY A 108 3.66 11.26 -10.54
C GLY A 108 3.23 12.44 -9.64
N PHE A 109 2.78 13.53 -10.28
CA PHE A 109 2.21 14.71 -9.61
C PHE A 109 0.78 14.98 -10.10
N LEU A 110 -0.03 15.60 -9.25
CA LEU A 110 -1.34 16.13 -9.64
C LEU A 110 -1.20 17.50 -10.32
N GLU A 111 -0.37 18.37 -9.75
CA GLU A 111 -0.23 19.77 -10.11
C GLU A 111 0.84 20.05 -11.16
N GLY A 112 1.68 19.09 -11.53
CA GLY A 112 2.80 19.36 -12.42
C GLY A 112 3.43 18.12 -13.00
N ASP A 113 4.71 18.20 -13.34
CA ASP A 113 5.49 17.05 -13.81
C ASP A 113 6.98 17.26 -13.53
N ALA A 114 7.77 16.19 -13.60
CA ALA A 114 9.21 16.23 -13.44
C ALA A 114 9.93 15.65 -14.66
N VAL A 115 10.83 16.42 -15.24
CA VAL A 115 11.75 15.96 -16.29
C VAL A 115 13.04 15.51 -15.62
N VAL A 116 13.31 14.20 -15.67
CA VAL A 116 14.43 13.57 -14.96
C VAL A 116 15.48 13.09 -15.94
N THR A 117 16.75 13.42 -15.69
CA THR A 117 17.91 12.80 -16.35
C THR A 117 18.72 12.06 -15.29
N ALA A 118 18.82 10.73 -15.39
CA ALA A 118 19.48 9.93 -14.36
C ALA A 118 20.39 8.82 -14.91
N ASN A 119 21.35 8.37 -14.10
CA ASN A 119 22.01 7.09 -14.39
C ASN A 119 21.05 5.93 -14.07
N ARG A 120 20.51 5.86 -12.84
CA ARG A 120 19.44 4.93 -12.47
C ARG A 120 18.18 5.69 -12.04
N ALA A 121 17.04 5.36 -12.63
CA ALA A 121 15.75 5.92 -12.26
C ALA A 121 14.78 4.84 -11.78
N VAL A 122 14.07 5.11 -10.70
CA VAL A 122 12.86 4.39 -10.32
C VAL A 122 11.68 5.29 -10.65
N TYR A 123 10.69 4.75 -11.37
CA TYR A 123 9.48 5.48 -11.74
C TYR A 123 8.25 4.79 -11.18
N ASP A 124 7.50 5.53 -10.36
CA ASP A 124 6.20 5.13 -9.83
C ASP A 124 5.16 6.18 -10.26
N PRO A 125 4.29 5.87 -11.23
CA PRO A 125 3.41 6.87 -11.81
C PRO A 125 2.34 7.40 -10.86
N GLN A 126 2.04 6.69 -9.76
CA GLN A 126 0.98 7.02 -8.78
C GLN A 126 -0.41 7.28 -9.38
N THR A 127 -0.69 6.77 -10.57
CA THR A 127 -1.99 6.95 -11.21
C THR A 127 -2.35 5.76 -12.07
N TRP A 128 -3.64 5.47 -12.04
CA TRP A 128 -4.29 4.38 -12.76
C TRP A 128 -4.85 4.85 -14.12
N HIS A 129 -5.11 6.15 -14.28
CA HIS A 129 -5.55 6.73 -15.54
C HIS A 129 -4.38 6.91 -16.53
N ASN A 130 -4.10 5.86 -17.31
CA ASN A 130 -3.15 5.86 -18.43
C ASN A 130 -1.88 6.71 -18.20
N PRO A 131 -1.10 6.42 -17.15
CA PRO A 131 0.10 7.18 -16.87
C PRO A 131 1.02 7.26 -18.08
N PRO A 132 1.63 8.43 -18.32
CA PRO A 132 2.61 8.57 -19.37
C PRO A 132 3.79 7.62 -19.13
N SER A 133 4.39 7.10 -20.20
CA SER A 133 5.67 6.39 -20.07
C SER A 133 6.72 7.33 -19.49
N PHE A 134 7.73 6.79 -18.79
CA PHE A 134 8.77 7.59 -18.14
C PHE A 134 9.36 8.67 -19.05
N GLY A 135 9.72 8.31 -20.29
CA GLY A 135 10.32 9.23 -21.27
C GLY A 135 9.35 10.10 -22.08
N ALA A 136 8.03 10.05 -21.82
CA ALA A 136 7.04 10.81 -22.60
C ALA A 136 7.22 12.33 -22.50
N ASN A 137 7.80 12.81 -21.39
CA ASN A 137 8.06 14.22 -21.13
C ASN A 137 9.53 14.62 -21.37
N GLY A 138 10.32 13.75 -22.02
CA GLY A 138 11.75 13.96 -22.25
C GLY A 138 12.66 13.43 -21.13
N SER A 139 12.13 12.76 -20.11
CA SER A 139 12.97 12.11 -19.09
C SER A 139 13.81 10.98 -19.70
N THR A 140 15.04 10.82 -19.22
CA THR A 140 15.98 9.79 -19.66
C THR A 140 16.67 9.12 -18.47
N ALA A 141 16.93 7.82 -18.60
CA ALA A 141 17.70 7.06 -17.63
C ALA A 141 18.55 5.99 -18.34
N ARG A 142 19.77 5.73 -17.85
CA ARG A 142 20.59 4.62 -18.36
C ARG A 142 19.99 3.28 -17.94
N GLU A 143 19.52 3.18 -16.70
CA GLU A 143 18.74 2.05 -16.19
C GLU A 143 17.45 2.56 -15.52
N LEU A 144 16.34 1.89 -15.81
CA LEU A 144 15.00 2.24 -15.39
C LEU A 144 14.33 1.03 -14.72
N ALA A 145 13.80 1.26 -13.52
CA ALA A 145 12.86 0.37 -12.87
C ALA A 145 11.47 1.02 -12.81
N LEU A 146 10.44 0.27 -13.15
CA LEU A 146 9.05 0.68 -12.97
C LEU A 146 8.50 0.01 -11.71
N VAL A 147 7.87 0.78 -10.82
CA VAL A 147 7.22 0.24 -9.62
C VAL A 147 5.75 0.65 -9.67
N MET A 148 4.86 -0.32 -9.80
CA MET A 148 3.41 -0.10 -9.98
C MET A 148 2.63 -1.10 -9.15
N ASN A 149 1.38 -0.81 -8.82
CA ASN A 149 0.49 -1.81 -8.26
C ASN A 149 -0.15 -2.68 -9.36
N GLU A 150 -0.70 -3.83 -8.95
CA GLU A 150 -1.32 -4.79 -9.88
C GLU A 150 -2.49 -4.19 -10.70
N LEU A 151 -3.33 -3.35 -10.10
CA LEU A 151 -4.45 -2.72 -10.79
C LEU A 151 -3.96 -1.75 -11.87
N GLU A 152 -2.97 -0.91 -11.55
CA GLU A 152 -2.32 0.01 -12.48
C GLU A 152 -1.75 -0.76 -13.68
N VAL A 153 -1.03 -1.84 -13.44
CA VAL A 153 -0.42 -2.65 -14.50
C VAL A 153 -1.48 -3.20 -15.45
N ARG A 154 -2.55 -3.79 -14.93
CA ARG A 154 -3.64 -4.35 -15.76
C ARG A 154 -4.32 -3.27 -16.57
N GLN A 155 -4.61 -2.12 -15.97
CA GLN A 155 -5.28 -1.02 -16.66
C GLN A 155 -4.40 -0.37 -17.74
N ILE A 156 -3.11 -0.18 -17.49
CA ILE A 156 -2.16 0.42 -18.45
C ILE A 156 -1.92 -0.49 -19.65
N THR A 157 -1.80 -1.79 -19.39
CA THR A 157 -1.45 -2.76 -20.43
C THR A 157 -2.67 -3.33 -21.15
N GLY A 158 -3.84 -3.34 -20.50
CA GLY A 158 -5.02 -4.08 -20.96
C GLY A 158 -4.84 -5.60 -20.89
N ILE A 159 -3.86 -6.09 -20.13
CA ILE A 159 -3.48 -7.51 -20.05
C ILE A 159 -3.74 -8.00 -18.61
N ASP A 160 -4.59 -9.00 -18.46
CA ASP A 160 -4.94 -9.59 -17.15
C ASP A 160 -3.81 -10.46 -16.58
N GLU A 161 -3.09 -11.18 -17.44
CA GLU A 161 -1.99 -12.03 -17.01
C GLU A 161 -0.76 -11.18 -16.64
N LEU A 162 -0.47 -11.10 -15.33
CA LEU A 162 0.60 -10.24 -14.80
C LEU A 162 1.96 -10.46 -15.46
N HIS A 163 2.31 -11.70 -15.77
CA HIS A 163 3.58 -12.03 -16.40
C HIS A 163 3.70 -11.39 -17.79
N LEU A 164 2.69 -11.53 -18.63
CA LEU A 164 2.62 -10.92 -19.96
C LEU A 164 2.57 -9.39 -19.87
N ALA A 165 1.82 -8.85 -18.92
CA ALA A 165 1.74 -7.42 -18.67
C ALA A 165 3.11 -6.83 -18.28
N ALA A 166 3.85 -7.49 -17.38
CA ALA A 166 5.19 -7.08 -16.98
C ALA A 166 6.19 -7.15 -18.14
N GLN A 167 6.17 -8.22 -18.93
CA GLN A 167 7.00 -8.35 -20.12
C GLN A 167 6.70 -7.27 -21.17
N HIS A 168 5.42 -6.92 -21.35
CA HIS A 168 5.01 -5.83 -22.22
C HIS A 168 5.62 -4.50 -21.75
N LEU A 169 5.57 -4.20 -20.45
CA LEU A 169 6.12 -2.98 -19.86
C LEU A 169 7.65 -2.90 -19.97
N LEU A 170 8.36 -3.98 -19.66
CA LEU A 170 9.82 -4.08 -19.83
C LEU A 170 10.24 -3.69 -21.25
N LYS A 171 9.57 -4.26 -22.26
CA LYS A 171 9.86 -3.98 -23.68
C LYS A 171 9.45 -2.57 -24.09
N LYS A 172 8.21 -2.16 -23.79
CA LYS A 172 7.63 -0.88 -24.24
C LYS A 172 8.38 0.31 -23.66
N GLN A 173 8.76 0.25 -22.38
CA GLN A 173 9.48 1.34 -21.72
C GLN A 173 11.00 1.17 -21.72
N ARG A 174 11.53 0.08 -22.30
CA ARG A 174 12.96 -0.29 -22.25
C ARG A 174 13.50 -0.31 -20.81
N ALA A 175 12.67 -0.76 -19.88
CA ALA A 175 13.01 -0.87 -18.47
C ALA A 175 13.80 -2.17 -18.21
N GLN A 176 14.73 -2.12 -17.26
CA GLN A 176 15.50 -3.28 -16.82
C GLN A 176 14.71 -4.10 -15.79
N VAL A 177 13.85 -3.42 -15.03
CA VAL A 177 13.06 -4.02 -13.95
C VAL A 177 11.63 -3.50 -13.98
N VAL A 178 10.68 -4.39 -13.75
CA VAL A 178 9.29 -4.05 -13.38
C VAL A 178 8.98 -4.73 -12.05
N VAL A 179 8.59 -3.94 -11.06
CA VAL A 179 8.08 -4.41 -9.77
C VAL A 179 6.58 -4.18 -9.72
N ILE A 180 5.82 -5.24 -9.46
CA ILE A 180 4.37 -5.20 -9.31
C ILE A 180 4.04 -5.43 -7.83
N LYS A 181 3.52 -4.38 -7.17
CA LYS A 181 3.02 -4.42 -5.79
C LYS A 181 1.65 -5.09 -5.77
N GLN A 182 1.48 -6.09 -4.90
CA GLN A 182 0.29 -6.94 -4.80
C GLN A 182 -0.36 -6.89 -3.41
N GLY A 183 -0.14 -5.80 -2.66
CA GLY A 183 -0.81 -5.53 -1.38
C GLY A 183 -0.50 -6.59 -0.33
N ALA A 184 -1.55 -7.21 0.22
CA ALA A 184 -1.43 -8.29 1.21
C ALA A 184 -0.63 -9.51 0.72
N ARG A 185 -0.37 -9.60 -0.61
CA ARG A 185 0.40 -10.68 -1.25
C ARG A 185 1.89 -10.39 -1.47
N GLY A 186 2.36 -9.20 -1.07
CA GLY A 186 3.74 -8.79 -1.29
C GLY A 186 3.94 -8.18 -2.68
N ALA A 187 4.96 -8.63 -3.41
CA ALA A 187 5.30 -8.09 -4.72
C ALA A 187 5.91 -9.14 -5.66
N SER A 188 5.88 -8.88 -6.96
CA SER A 188 6.59 -9.67 -7.97
C SER A 188 7.58 -8.78 -8.72
N VAL A 189 8.80 -9.28 -8.91
CA VAL A 189 9.90 -8.59 -9.60
C VAL A 189 10.20 -9.30 -10.91
N TYR A 190 10.14 -8.55 -12.00
CA TYR A 190 10.40 -9.02 -13.36
C TYR A 190 11.64 -8.32 -13.90
N GLU A 191 12.63 -9.09 -14.31
CA GLU A 191 13.90 -8.59 -14.86
C GLU A 191 13.94 -8.85 -16.38
N GLY A 192 14.61 -7.96 -17.13
CA GLY A 192 14.69 -8.05 -18.60
C GLY A 192 15.25 -9.36 -19.17
N VAL A 193 15.97 -10.14 -18.36
CA VAL A 193 16.52 -11.46 -18.70
C VAL A 193 15.51 -12.61 -18.52
N GLY A 194 14.24 -12.31 -18.27
CA GLY A 194 13.18 -13.31 -18.07
C GLY A 194 13.12 -13.90 -16.66
N LYS A 195 13.98 -13.46 -15.74
CA LYS A 195 13.94 -13.86 -14.34
C LYS A 195 12.73 -13.21 -13.64
N ILE A 196 12.01 -14.03 -12.88
CA ILE A 196 10.86 -13.63 -12.07
C ILE A 196 11.18 -14.01 -10.63
N SER A 197 10.98 -13.08 -9.70
CA SER A 197 11.10 -13.35 -8.25
C SER A 197 9.83 -12.91 -7.55
N HIS A 198 9.29 -13.78 -6.70
CA HIS A 198 8.17 -13.44 -5.82
C HIS A 198 8.72 -13.04 -4.45
N ILE A 199 8.26 -11.90 -3.96
CA ILE A 199 8.62 -11.33 -2.68
C ILE A 199 7.38 -11.39 -1.78
N PRO A 200 7.42 -12.09 -0.64
CA PRO A 200 6.26 -12.21 0.21
C PRO A 200 5.92 -10.85 0.86
N ALA A 201 4.67 -10.70 1.29
CA ALA A 201 4.36 -9.74 2.34
C ALA A 201 4.97 -10.22 3.66
N TYR A 202 5.24 -9.29 4.57
CA TYR A 202 5.80 -9.61 5.89
C TYR A 202 4.83 -9.23 6.99
N ARG A 203 4.71 -10.09 8.01
CA ARG A 203 3.76 -9.96 9.10
C ARG A 203 4.01 -8.69 9.92
N SER A 204 2.96 -7.89 10.06
CA SER A 204 2.87 -6.78 11.01
C SER A 204 1.74 -7.05 11.99
N SER A 205 1.88 -6.53 13.21
CA SER A 205 0.88 -6.57 14.28
C SER A 205 -0.27 -5.57 14.07
N SER A 206 -0.01 -4.48 13.36
CA SER A 206 -1.01 -3.51 12.90
C SER A 206 -0.76 -3.11 11.45
N VAL A 207 -1.76 -2.54 10.79
CA VAL A 207 -1.65 -2.11 9.38
C VAL A 207 -2.14 -0.69 9.18
N PHE A 208 -1.21 0.25 9.12
CA PHE A 208 -1.47 1.59 8.59
C PHE A 208 -1.17 1.64 7.09
N LYS A 209 -2.22 1.56 6.26
CA LYS A 209 -2.07 1.38 4.80
C LYS A 209 -1.56 2.62 4.05
N ILE A 210 -1.92 3.82 4.50
CA ILE A 210 -1.61 5.08 3.81
C ILE A 210 -0.09 5.19 3.67
N GLY A 211 0.38 5.34 2.43
CA GLY A 211 1.80 5.53 2.14
C GLY A 211 2.69 4.29 2.09
N THR A 212 2.17 3.09 2.40
CA THR A 212 2.93 1.83 2.29
C THR A 212 3.55 1.62 0.91
N GLY A 213 2.86 2.06 -0.15
CA GLY A 213 3.39 2.03 -1.51
C GLY A 213 4.60 2.93 -1.71
N ASP A 214 4.62 4.11 -1.09
CA ASP A 214 5.75 5.05 -1.19
C ASP A 214 6.95 4.55 -0.39
N ILE A 215 6.72 3.95 0.78
CA ILE A 215 7.77 3.29 1.58
C ILE A 215 8.44 2.20 0.75
N PHE A 216 7.64 1.30 0.16
CA PHE A 216 8.16 0.25 -0.70
C PHE A 216 9.03 0.83 -1.82
N THR A 217 8.48 1.80 -2.58
CA THR A 217 9.16 2.39 -3.72
C THR A 217 10.44 3.12 -3.31
N ALA A 218 10.43 3.84 -2.18
CA ALA A 218 11.59 4.56 -1.66
C ALA A 218 12.72 3.64 -1.22
N VAL A 219 12.41 2.62 -0.41
CA VAL A 219 13.40 1.66 0.08
C VAL A 219 13.96 0.84 -1.09
N PHE A 220 13.11 0.43 -2.03
CA PHE A 220 13.55 -0.22 -3.26
C PHE A 220 14.52 0.69 -4.04
N ALA A 221 14.20 1.97 -4.21
CA ALA A 221 15.07 2.91 -4.91
C ALA A 221 16.42 3.09 -4.23
N VAL A 222 16.46 3.21 -2.89
CA VAL A 222 17.73 3.33 -2.17
C VAL A 222 18.60 2.10 -2.40
N HIS A 223 18.06 0.90 -2.27
CA HIS A 223 18.84 -0.32 -2.41
C HIS A 223 19.20 -0.65 -3.86
N TRP A 224 18.29 -0.48 -4.82
CA TRP A 224 18.52 -0.84 -6.23
C TRP A 224 19.21 0.28 -7.03
N ALA A 225 18.71 1.50 -6.96
CA ALA A 225 19.22 2.61 -7.77
C ALA A 225 20.48 3.23 -7.17
N GLN A 226 20.55 3.42 -5.85
CA GLN A 226 21.73 4.00 -5.19
C GLN A 226 22.71 2.94 -4.68
N GLY A 227 22.23 1.85 -4.08
CA GLY A 227 23.05 0.79 -3.50
C GLY A 227 23.44 -0.33 -4.48
N GLU A 228 22.94 -0.28 -5.70
CA GLU A 228 23.22 -1.24 -6.78
C GLU A 228 22.91 -2.71 -6.46
N LEU A 229 22.04 -2.98 -5.48
CA LEU A 229 21.64 -4.34 -5.13
C LEU A 229 20.82 -4.99 -6.25
N PRO A 230 20.83 -6.34 -6.35
CA PRO A 230 19.95 -7.07 -7.25
C PRO A 230 18.47 -6.73 -6.99
N PRO A 231 17.63 -6.62 -8.04
CA PRO A 231 16.24 -6.16 -7.91
C PRO A 231 15.40 -6.91 -6.88
N HIS A 232 15.51 -8.25 -6.85
CA HIS A 232 14.80 -9.09 -5.90
C HIS A 232 15.23 -8.85 -4.43
N GLN A 233 16.51 -8.57 -4.17
CA GLN A 233 17.00 -8.28 -2.81
C GLN A 233 16.54 -6.89 -2.35
N ALA A 234 16.59 -5.90 -3.24
CA ALA A 234 16.08 -4.56 -2.96
C ALA A 234 14.56 -4.59 -2.67
N ALA A 235 13.81 -5.40 -3.41
CA ALA A 235 12.37 -5.58 -3.20
C ALA A 235 12.05 -6.35 -1.90
N ASP A 236 12.87 -7.33 -1.51
CA ASP A 236 12.72 -8.02 -0.23
C ASP A 236 12.90 -7.07 0.95
N LEU A 237 13.96 -6.27 0.94
CA LEU A 237 14.21 -5.23 1.95
C LEU A 237 13.06 -4.21 1.98
N ALA A 238 12.57 -3.79 0.81
CA ALA A 238 11.41 -2.90 0.72
C ALA A 238 10.14 -3.50 1.34
N SER A 239 9.85 -4.79 1.08
CA SER A 239 8.68 -5.47 1.66
C SER A 239 8.78 -5.59 3.19
N ARG A 240 9.97 -5.90 3.72
CA ARG A 240 10.23 -5.92 5.17
C ARG A 240 10.06 -4.54 5.80
N SER A 241 10.55 -3.49 5.15
CA SER A 241 10.42 -2.12 5.63
C SER A 241 8.96 -1.63 5.64
N VAL A 242 8.15 -2.06 4.67
CA VAL A 242 6.70 -1.81 4.70
C VAL A 242 6.06 -2.42 5.95
N SER A 243 6.42 -3.66 6.30
CA SER A 243 5.91 -4.31 7.51
C SER A 243 6.30 -3.55 8.79
N VAL A 244 7.53 -3.02 8.87
CA VAL A 244 7.94 -2.14 9.98
C VAL A 244 7.11 -0.86 10.02
N TYR A 245 6.95 -0.20 8.88
CA TYR A 245 6.16 1.02 8.79
C TYR A 245 4.70 0.80 9.17
N CYS A 246 4.10 -0.33 8.79
CA CYS A 246 2.74 -0.68 9.17
C CYS A 246 2.56 -0.74 10.69
N ASP A 247 3.55 -1.28 11.43
CA ASP A 247 3.51 -1.38 12.89
C ASP A 247 3.68 -0.04 13.59
N THR A 248 4.70 0.72 13.18
CA THR A 248 5.21 1.84 13.99
C THR A 248 4.85 3.21 13.42
N ARG A 249 4.55 3.28 12.11
CA ARG A 249 4.48 4.51 11.31
C ARG A 249 5.78 5.33 11.35
N ALA A 250 6.87 4.74 11.83
CA ALA A 250 8.18 5.34 11.93
C ALA A 250 9.05 5.00 10.72
N PHE A 251 10.05 5.83 10.46
CA PHE A 251 11.02 5.68 9.38
C PHE A 251 12.33 5.09 9.90
N GLU A 252 12.23 3.92 10.54
CA GLU A 252 13.38 3.25 11.18
C GLU A 252 13.52 1.84 10.61
N PHE A 253 14.51 1.64 9.74
CA PHE A 253 14.67 0.42 8.96
C PHE A 253 15.98 -0.30 9.29
N ASP A 254 16.21 -0.55 10.58
CA ASP A 254 17.39 -1.26 11.05
C ASP A 254 17.43 -2.71 10.54
N GLU A 255 18.60 -3.15 10.07
CA GLU A 255 18.76 -4.47 9.46
C GLU A 255 18.40 -5.62 10.43
N SER A 256 18.66 -5.47 11.73
CA SER A 256 18.33 -6.48 12.74
C SER A 256 16.82 -6.64 12.91
N ILE A 257 16.07 -5.53 12.82
CA ILE A 257 14.60 -5.54 12.86
C ILE A 257 14.05 -6.16 11.57
N LEU A 258 14.58 -5.76 10.41
CA LEU A 258 14.13 -6.28 9.12
C LEU A 258 14.30 -7.81 9.03
N LYS A 259 15.42 -8.36 9.53
CA LYS A 259 15.69 -9.81 9.55
C LYS A 259 14.70 -10.62 10.39
N GLN A 260 14.11 -10.03 11.42
CA GLN A 260 13.15 -10.71 12.30
C GLN A 260 11.75 -10.80 11.69
N ARG A 261 11.47 -10.05 10.62
CA ARG A 261 10.18 -10.05 9.93
C ARG A 261 9.87 -11.41 9.33
N GLN A 262 8.67 -11.91 9.65
CA GLN A 262 8.18 -13.21 9.21
C GLN A 262 7.42 -13.08 7.89
N PRO A 263 7.77 -13.86 6.86
CA PRO A 263 7.05 -13.83 5.59
C PRO A 263 5.66 -14.45 5.76
N ILE A 264 4.67 -13.89 5.07
CA ILE A 264 3.31 -14.41 5.03
C ILE A 264 3.11 -15.21 3.76
N SER A 265 2.57 -16.42 3.90
CA SER A 265 2.11 -17.23 2.77
C SER A 265 0.72 -16.77 2.35
N SER A 266 0.67 -15.80 1.43
CA SER A 266 -0.59 -15.18 1.00
C SER A 266 -0.92 -15.60 -0.43
N TRP A 267 -1.86 -16.54 -0.55
CA TRP A 267 -2.36 -17.00 -1.85
C TRP A 267 -3.57 -16.18 -2.33
N ARG A 268 -3.79 -16.13 -3.65
CA ARG A 268 -5.00 -15.52 -4.24
C ARG A 268 -6.20 -16.44 -4.03
N GLY A 269 -7.37 -15.87 -3.71
CA GLY A 269 -8.62 -16.63 -3.65
C GLY A 269 -8.89 -17.35 -2.33
N GLY A 270 -8.27 -16.91 -1.22
CA GLY A 270 -8.73 -17.31 0.10
C GLY A 270 -10.18 -16.87 0.32
N ARG A 271 -10.95 -17.65 1.07
CA ARG A 271 -12.38 -17.42 1.32
C ARG A 271 -12.61 -16.97 2.75
N VAL A 272 -13.06 -15.72 2.90
CA VAL A 272 -13.40 -15.12 4.19
C VAL A 272 -14.90 -15.15 4.41
N ARG A 273 -15.34 -15.66 5.57
CA ARG A 273 -16.70 -15.46 6.05
C ARG A 273 -16.75 -14.22 6.93
N LEU A 274 -17.68 -13.31 6.63
CA LEU A 274 -17.88 -12.08 7.38
C LEU A 274 -19.14 -12.21 8.25
N GLU A 275 -18.96 -12.15 9.57
CA GLU A 275 -20.02 -12.21 10.57
C GLU A 275 -20.11 -10.87 11.33
N GLY A 276 -21.31 -10.40 11.62
CA GLY A 276 -21.55 -9.15 12.33
C GLY A 276 -23.05 -8.84 12.47
N GLY A 277 -23.39 -7.84 13.29
CA GLY A 277 -24.75 -7.32 13.37
C GLY A 277 -25.19 -6.65 12.07
N VAL A 278 -26.49 -6.64 11.79
CA VAL A 278 -27.09 -5.97 10.61
C VAL A 278 -28.41 -5.25 10.93
N ASP A 279 -28.76 -5.13 12.21
CA ASP A 279 -30.08 -4.67 12.66
C ASP A 279 -30.20 -3.13 12.66
N SER A 280 -29.07 -2.43 12.57
CA SER A 280 -29.02 -0.97 12.39
C SER A 280 -28.34 -0.56 11.07
N LEU A 281 -28.64 0.67 10.62
CA LEU A 281 -28.00 1.23 9.43
C LEU A 281 -26.46 1.29 9.57
N GLY A 282 -25.96 1.68 10.74
CA GLY A 282 -24.52 1.75 11.02
C GLY A 282 -23.84 0.39 10.88
N GLN A 283 -24.40 -0.63 11.54
CA GLN A 283 -23.93 -2.02 11.44
C GLN A 283 -23.93 -2.50 9.98
N ARG A 284 -25.01 -2.22 9.24
CA ARG A 284 -25.09 -2.60 7.82
C ARG A 284 -24.02 -1.92 6.98
N TYR A 285 -23.75 -0.63 7.18
CA TYR A 285 -22.67 0.08 6.47
C TYR A 285 -21.29 -0.52 6.80
N THR A 286 -21.00 -0.82 8.06
CA THR A 286 -19.72 -1.42 8.46
C THR A 286 -19.52 -2.78 7.82
N MET A 287 -20.56 -3.62 7.77
CA MET A 287 -20.52 -4.93 7.12
C MET A 287 -20.28 -4.83 5.60
N GLU A 288 -20.94 -3.89 4.92
CA GLU A 288 -20.74 -3.67 3.49
C GLU A 288 -19.34 -3.11 3.16
N GLU A 289 -18.84 -2.18 3.97
CA GLU A 289 -17.49 -1.62 3.83
C GLU A 289 -16.43 -2.69 4.06
N ALA A 290 -16.56 -3.53 5.10
CA ALA A 290 -15.65 -4.66 5.33
C ALA A 290 -15.69 -5.66 4.18
N ARG A 291 -16.89 -5.99 3.67
CA ARG A 291 -17.05 -6.88 2.51
C ARG A 291 -16.37 -6.30 1.27
N PHE A 292 -16.54 -5.00 1.00
CA PHE A 292 -15.88 -4.31 -0.10
C PHE A 292 -14.36 -4.32 0.05
N ALA A 293 -13.85 -3.91 1.20
CA ALA A 293 -12.42 -3.84 1.49
C ALA A 293 -11.71 -5.20 1.37
N LEU A 294 -12.31 -6.27 1.91
CA LEU A 294 -11.79 -7.63 1.76
C LEU A 294 -11.72 -8.07 0.29
N ARG A 295 -12.77 -7.80 -0.50
CA ARG A 295 -12.79 -8.14 -1.94
C ARG A 295 -11.71 -7.37 -2.71
N GLU A 296 -11.50 -6.09 -2.40
CA GLU A 296 -10.41 -5.28 -2.99
C GLU A 296 -9.01 -5.83 -2.63
N LEU A 297 -8.86 -6.44 -1.46
CA LEU A 297 -7.63 -7.15 -1.07
C LEU A 297 -7.46 -8.50 -1.79
N GLY A 298 -8.48 -8.96 -2.52
CA GLY A 298 -8.42 -10.11 -3.43
C GLY A 298 -8.77 -11.45 -2.79
N VAL A 299 -9.61 -11.44 -1.74
CA VAL A 299 -10.26 -12.64 -1.18
C VAL A 299 -11.73 -12.69 -1.59
N ASP A 300 -12.27 -13.91 -1.65
CA ASP A 300 -13.69 -14.11 -1.84
C ASP A 300 -14.41 -13.99 -0.49
N VAL A 301 -15.56 -13.31 -0.47
CA VAL A 301 -16.25 -12.99 0.78
C VAL A 301 -17.71 -13.41 0.72
N THR A 302 -18.14 -14.17 1.72
CA THR A 302 -19.56 -14.44 1.99
C THR A 302 -20.01 -13.73 3.26
N CYS A 303 -21.23 -13.20 3.25
CA CYS A 303 -21.87 -12.63 4.44
C CYS A 303 -23.25 -13.27 4.66
N PRO A 304 -23.37 -14.29 5.53
CA PRO A 304 -24.62 -15.04 5.74
C PRO A 304 -25.80 -14.20 6.23
N GLN A 305 -25.54 -13.06 6.87
CA GLN A 305 -26.57 -12.13 7.37
C GLN A 305 -27.17 -11.26 6.26
N ILE A 306 -26.44 -11.10 5.15
CA ILE A 306 -26.81 -10.21 4.04
C ILE A 306 -27.22 -10.99 2.80
N GLU A 307 -26.56 -12.11 2.55
CA GLU A 307 -26.69 -12.92 1.35
C GLU A 307 -27.36 -14.26 1.69
N VAL A 308 -28.09 -14.82 0.72
CA VAL A 308 -28.59 -16.20 0.85
C VAL A 308 -27.39 -17.15 0.92
N ALA A 309 -27.37 -18.02 1.92
CA ALA A 309 -26.28 -18.96 2.12
C ALA A 309 -26.07 -19.85 0.86
N ASN A 310 -24.86 -19.79 0.30
CA ASN A 310 -24.48 -20.69 -0.79
C ASN A 310 -24.16 -22.08 -0.23
N ALA A 311 -25.00 -23.06 -0.58
CA ALA A 311 -24.77 -24.45 -0.24
C ALA A 311 -23.41 -24.90 -0.83
N GLY A 312 -22.48 -25.32 0.04
CA GLY A 312 -21.15 -25.80 -0.36
C GLY A 312 -20.01 -24.78 -0.27
N TRP A 313 -20.23 -23.57 0.26
CA TRP A 313 -19.14 -22.65 0.57
C TRP A 313 -18.22 -23.23 1.65
N ASN A 314 -16.91 -23.29 1.39
CA ASN A 314 -15.91 -23.63 2.40
C ASN A 314 -15.18 -22.36 2.83
N THR A 315 -15.04 -22.18 4.13
CA THR A 315 -14.44 -21.00 4.75
C THR A 315 -13.00 -21.29 5.12
N ASP A 316 -12.07 -20.42 4.71
CA ASP A 316 -10.65 -20.53 5.04
C ASP A 316 -10.30 -19.64 6.24
N ALA A 317 -11.03 -18.53 6.47
CA ALA A 317 -11.00 -17.73 7.70
C ALA A 317 -12.34 -17.03 7.96
N THR A 318 -12.59 -16.67 9.22
CA THR A 318 -13.77 -15.89 9.62
C THR A 318 -13.35 -14.56 10.20
N LEU A 319 -13.88 -13.47 9.65
CA LEU A 319 -13.81 -12.14 10.24
C LEU A 319 -15.11 -11.85 10.98
N VAL A 320 -15.01 -11.48 12.25
CA VAL A 320 -16.13 -11.12 13.11
C VAL A 320 -16.06 -9.63 13.44
N ILE A 321 -17.06 -8.87 13.04
CA ILE A 321 -17.30 -7.51 13.54
C ILE A 321 -18.13 -7.65 14.82
N ASN A 322 -17.49 -7.46 15.97
CA ASN A 322 -18.11 -7.72 17.26
C ASN A 322 -18.98 -6.54 17.71
N ASP A 323 -20.16 -6.44 17.10
CA ASP A 323 -21.20 -5.47 17.45
C ASP A 323 -22.57 -6.15 17.39
N GLU A 324 -23.13 -6.48 18.56
CA GLU A 324 -24.47 -7.07 18.75
C GLU A 324 -24.76 -8.29 17.84
N LEU A 325 -23.90 -9.31 17.90
CA LEU A 325 -24.04 -10.52 17.08
C LEU A 325 -25.32 -11.31 17.36
N SER A 326 -25.95 -11.80 16.28
CA SER A 326 -27.12 -12.69 16.38
C SER A 326 -26.74 -14.09 16.92
N VAL A 327 -27.73 -14.82 17.43
CA VAL A 327 -27.54 -16.20 17.93
C VAL A 327 -27.04 -17.14 16.81
N GLU A 328 -27.54 -16.97 15.60
CA GLU A 328 -27.11 -17.75 14.42
C GLU A 328 -25.65 -17.45 14.05
N SER A 329 -25.23 -16.20 14.20
CA SER A 329 -23.85 -15.77 13.96
C SER A 329 -22.92 -16.41 14.99
N LEU A 330 -23.28 -16.36 16.28
CA LEU A 330 -22.53 -17.02 17.35
C LEU A 330 -22.42 -18.54 17.14
N ALA A 331 -23.48 -19.19 16.65
CA ALA A 331 -23.47 -20.61 16.34
C ALA A 331 -22.48 -20.97 15.22
N ARG A 332 -22.44 -20.20 14.13
CA ARG A 332 -21.47 -20.38 13.04
C ARG A 332 -20.03 -20.13 13.47
N ILE A 333 -19.80 -19.10 14.29
CA ILE A 333 -18.49 -18.81 14.88
C ILE A 333 -18.03 -19.98 15.76
N ALA A 334 -18.92 -20.57 16.56
CA ALA A 334 -18.60 -21.75 17.36
C ALA A 334 -18.28 -22.99 16.50
N GLU A 335 -18.97 -23.17 15.38
CA GLU A 335 -18.68 -24.24 14.41
C GLU A 335 -17.29 -24.08 13.78
N ASP A 336 -16.94 -22.87 13.34
CA ASP A 336 -15.61 -22.58 12.79
C ASP A 336 -14.50 -22.88 13.79
N ARG A 337 -14.70 -22.46 15.04
CA ARG A 337 -13.77 -22.76 16.12
C ARG A 337 -13.57 -24.27 16.28
N ALA A 338 -14.66 -25.04 16.27
CA ALA A 338 -14.59 -26.50 16.38
C ALA A 338 -13.86 -27.14 15.19
N ARG A 339 -13.90 -26.51 14.01
CA ARG A 339 -13.18 -26.90 12.80
C ARG A 339 -11.76 -26.35 12.70
N SER A 340 -11.29 -25.63 13.72
CA SER A 340 -9.98 -24.95 13.71
C SER A 340 -9.79 -23.95 12.56
N ILE A 341 -10.89 -23.36 12.07
CA ILE A 341 -10.84 -22.25 11.13
C ILE A 341 -10.39 -21.00 11.90
N PRO A 342 -9.41 -20.23 11.41
CA PRO A 342 -8.94 -19.03 12.10
C PRO A 342 -10.04 -17.96 12.18
N ILE A 343 -10.18 -17.36 13.36
CA ILE A 343 -11.21 -16.36 13.66
C ILE A 343 -10.53 -15.04 14.03
N ILE A 344 -10.69 -14.03 13.18
CA ILE A 344 -10.21 -12.67 13.41
C ILE A 344 -11.38 -11.84 13.92
N THR A 345 -11.18 -11.08 14.99
CA THR A 345 -12.24 -10.24 15.58
C THR A 345 -11.87 -8.77 15.52
N LEU A 346 -12.71 -7.97 14.86
CA LEU A 346 -12.73 -6.51 15.01
C LEU A 346 -13.58 -6.18 16.24
N HIS A 347 -12.95 -5.64 17.28
CA HIS A 347 -13.56 -5.35 18.57
C HIS A 347 -13.43 -3.86 18.93
N GLU A 348 -14.21 -3.02 18.26
CA GLU A 348 -14.26 -1.57 18.53
C GLU A 348 -15.12 -1.23 19.76
N ARG A 349 -16.04 -2.12 20.14
CA ARG A 349 -17.01 -1.91 21.23
C ARG A 349 -17.10 -3.13 22.13
N THR A 350 -17.21 -2.89 23.43
CA THR A 350 -17.30 -3.95 24.45
C THR A 350 -18.71 -4.54 24.51
N THR A 351 -19.10 -5.34 23.52
CA THR A 351 -20.48 -5.85 23.36
C THR A 351 -20.61 -7.36 23.63
N ALA A 352 -19.63 -8.20 23.26
CA ALA A 352 -19.66 -9.64 23.58
C ALA A 352 -18.28 -10.21 23.95
N ALA A 353 -18.05 -10.47 25.24
CA ALA A 353 -16.80 -11.04 25.76
C ALA A 353 -16.56 -12.50 25.33
N SER A 354 -17.61 -13.25 24.97
CA SER A 354 -17.50 -14.67 24.59
C SER A 354 -16.75 -14.88 23.27
N VAL A 355 -16.91 -13.97 22.30
CA VAL A 355 -16.21 -14.01 21.00
C VAL A 355 -14.71 -13.83 21.18
N LEU A 356 -14.29 -13.00 22.12
CA LEU A 356 -12.87 -12.78 22.42
C LEU A 356 -12.16 -14.05 22.90
N THR A 357 -12.88 -14.98 23.52
CA THR A 357 -12.31 -16.25 24.00
C THR A 357 -12.07 -17.28 22.89
N VAL A 358 -12.66 -17.06 21.71
CA VAL A 358 -12.57 -17.98 20.56
C VAL A 358 -11.75 -17.40 19.42
N ALA A 359 -11.45 -16.10 19.46
CA ALA A 359 -10.65 -15.42 18.46
C ALA A 359 -9.21 -15.95 18.42
N THR A 360 -8.71 -16.19 17.21
CA THR A 360 -7.29 -16.41 16.95
C THR A 360 -6.53 -15.10 17.16
N GLU A 361 -7.08 -14.00 16.64
CA GLU A 361 -6.54 -12.64 16.83
C GLU A 361 -7.68 -11.64 17.02
N THR A 362 -7.40 -10.58 17.77
CA THR A 362 -8.33 -9.48 18.04
C THR A 362 -7.63 -8.16 17.83
N THR A 363 -8.32 -7.22 17.20
CA THR A 363 -7.88 -5.83 17.03
C THR A 363 -9.08 -4.90 17.09
N ASP A 364 -8.86 -3.64 17.45
CA ASP A 364 -9.83 -2.55 17.39
C ASP A 364 -9.64 -1.67 16.14
N ASP A 365 -8.68 -1.98 15.27
CA ASP A 365 -8.41 -1.25 14.04
C ASP A 365 -9.01 -1.98 12.82
N PHE A 366 -9.92 -1.30 12.12
CA PHE A 366 -10.64 -1.84 10.97
C PHE A 366 -9.69 -2.34 9.87
N THR A 367 -8.66 -1.56 9.53
CA THR A 367 -7.74 -1.92 8.44
C THR A 367 -6.92 -3.14 8.79
N THR A 368 -6.43 -3.20 10.02
CA THR A 368 -5.69 -4.33 10.58
C THR A 368 -6.56 -5.59 10.53
N ALA A 369 -7.82 -5.52 10.97
CA ALA A 369 -8.73 -6.67 10.94
C ALA A 369 -8.90 -7.24 9.53
N MET A 370 -9.04 -6.39 8.50
CA MET A 370 -9.13 -6.85 7.10
C MET A 370 -7.87 -7.59 6.67
N TYR A 371 -6.69 -7.02 6.95
CA TYR A 371 -5.42 -7.63 6.56
C TYR A 371 -5.14 -8.95 7.29
N LEU A 372 -5.41 -9.02 8.59
CA LEU A 372 -5.29 -10.24 9.38
C LEU A 372 -6.20 -11.35 8.84
N ALA A 373 -7.44 -11.02 8.47
CA ALA A 373 -8.37 -11.98 7.88
C ALA A 373 -7.90 -12.50 6.52
N VAL A 374 -7.37 -11.62 5.67
CA VAL A 374 -6.80 -11.99 4.37
C VAL A 374 -5.58 -12.89 4.52
N TRP A 375 -4.69 -12.57 5.46
CA TRP A 375 -3.50 -13.39 5.73
C TRP A 375 -3.88 -14.75 6.28
N ALA A 376 -4.78 -14.80 7.26
CA ALA A 376 -5.27 -16.06 7.83
C ALA A 376 -5.92 -16.96 6.76
N ALA A 377 -6.77 -16.39 5.90
CA ALA A 377 -7.39 -17.14 4.80
C ALA A 377 -6.35 -17.64 3.78
N GLY A 378 -5.36 -16.80 3.44
CA GLY A 378 -4.29 -17.16 2.53
C GLY A 378 -3.39 -18.29 3.05
N GLU A 379 -3.06 -18.25 4.35
CA GLU A 379 -2.25 -19.27 5.02
C GLU A 379 -3.00 -20.60 5.12
N ALA A 380 -4.29 -20.58 5.47
CA ALA A 380 -5.13 -21.77 5.49
C ALA A 380 -5.27 -22.39 4.10
N ALA A 381 -5.54 -21.58 3.06
CA ALA A 381 -5.68 -22.06 1.69
C ALA A 381 -4.39 -22.69 1.12
N ALA A 382 -3.20 -22.28 1.60
CA ALA A 382 -1.92 -22.83 1.18
C ALA A 382 -1.61 -24.22 1.78
N THR A 383 -2.35 -24.65 2.81
CA THR A 383 -2.18 -25.97 3.46
C THR A 383 -3.06 -27.08 2.87
N HIS A 384 -3.95 -26.72 1.94
CA HIS A 384 -4.78 -27.63 1.14
C HIS A 384 -4.13 -27.92 -0.21
#